data_AF-A0A535C3V0-F1
#
_entry.id   AF-A0A535C3V0-F1
#
_cell.length_a   1.000
_cell.length_b   1.000
_cell.length_c   1.000
_cell.angle_alpha   90.00
_cell.angle_beta   90.00
_cell.angle_gamma   90.00
#
_symmetry.space_group_name_H-M   'P 1'
#
loop_
_entity.id
_entity.type
_entity.pdbx_description
1 polymer ?
#
loop_
_entity_poly.entity_id
_entity_poly.type
_entity_poly.pdbx_seq_one_letter_code
_entity_poly.pdbx_strand_id
1 'polypeptide(L)' 'SNFLLWQGAYAEMLVSETLWPDFGVDDLKAALADYASRVRRFGARPEDEKVARGAG' A
#
# COMPACT_ATOMS: atom_id res chain seq x y z
N SER A 1 -7.09 17.94 3.64
CA SER A 1 -6.81 16.79 2.75
C SER A 1 -6.19 17.18 1.41
N ASN A 2 -5.43 18.28 1.34
CA ASN A 2 -4.62 18.66 0.17
C ASN A 2 -3.15 18.42 0.50
N PHE A 3 -2.79 17.17 0.69
CA PHE A 3 -1.46 16.76 1.17
C PHE A 3 -0.81 15.84 0.16
N LEU A 4 0.39 16.22 -0.29
CA LEU A 4 1.24 15.42 -1.18
C LEU A 4 0.52 14.83 -2.40
N LEU A 5 -0.31 15.62 -3.09
CA LEU A 5 -1.08 15.12 -4.25
C LEU A 5 -0.20 14.50 -5.34
N TRP A 6 0.88 15.18 -5.70
CA TRP A 6 1.81 14.68 -6.72
C TRP A 6 2.72 13.59 -6.17
N GLN A 7 3.31 13.83 -5.00
CA GLN A 7 4.26 12.90 -4.39
C GLN A 7 3.59 11.58 -3.97
N GLY A 8 2.30 11.60 -3.67
CA GLY A 8 1.50 10.46 -3.24
C GLY A 8 0.79 9.69 -4.36
N ALA A 9 0.97 10.06 -5.64
CA ALA A 9 0.19 9.50 -6.76
C ALA A 9 0.25 7.97 -6.89
N TYR A 10 1.33 7.34 -6.40
CA TYR A 10 1.50 5.88 -6.38
C TYR A 10 1.76 5.33 -4.97
N ALA A 11 1.57 6.16 -3.94
CA ALA A 11 1.69 5.70 -2.56
C ALA A 11 0.48 4.83 -2.20
N GLU A 12 0.71 3.83 -1.36
CA GLU A 12 -0.39 3.08 -0.75
C GLU A 12 -1.05 3.95 0.31
N MET A 13 -2.37 4.04 0.28
CA MET A 13 -3.13 4.76 1.28
C MET A 13 -3.59 3.78 2.37
N LEU A 14 -3.23 4.09 3.61
CA LEU A 14 -3.76 3.43 4.80
C LEU A 14 -4.58 4.44 5.59
N VAL A 15 -5.82 4.07 5.90
CA VAL A 15 -6.76 4.87 6.68
C VAL A 15 -7.07 4.07 7.94
N SER A 16 -6.84 4.67 9.11
CA SER A 16 -7.10 4.04 10.41
C SER A 16 -8.34 4.65 11.05
N GLU A 17 -9.09 3.83 11.79
CA GLU A 17 -10.19 4.27 12.66
C GLU A 17 -9.65 4.85 13.99
N THR A 18 -8.40 4.54 14.35
CA THR A 18 -7.74 5.05 15.55
C THR A 18 -7.52 6.56 15.43
N LEU A 19 -7.96 7.32 16.43
CA LEU A 19 -7.75 8.76 16.50
C LEU A 19 -6.27 9.08 16.68
N TRP A 20 -5.81 10.21 16.13
CA TRP A 20 -4.38 10.57 16.15
C TRP A 20 -3.73 10.60 17.55
N PRO A 21 -4.38 11.13 18.61
CA PRO A 21 -3.80 11.10 19.96
C PRO A 21 -3.61 9.69 20.54
N ASP A 22 -4.39 8.73 20.05
CA ASP A 22 -4.39 7.34 20.52
C ASP A 22 -3.55 6.42 19.61
N PHE A 23 -3.10 6.93 18.45
CA PHE A 23 -2.32 6.16 17.49
C PHE A 23 -0.91 5.90 18.02
N GLY A 24 -0.55 4.62 18.18
CA GLY A 24 0.67 4.20 18.85
C GLY A 24 1.63 3.37 17.99
N VAL A 25 2.65 2.82 18.67
CA VAL A 25 3.71 2.00 18.03
C VAL A 25 3.14 0.72 17.42
N ASP A 26 2.16 0.10 18.06
CA ASP A 26 1.60 -1.16 17.56
C ASP A 26 0.70 -0.93 16.34
N ASP A 27 -0.04 0.17 16.29
CA ASP A 27 -0.76 0.60 15.08
C ASP A 27 0.20 0.83 13.91
N LEU A 28 1.35 1.46 14.17
CA LEU A 28 2.38 1.66 13.14
C LEU A 28 2.96 0.33 12.65
N LYS A 29 3.26 -0.62 13.55
CA LYS A 29 3.74 -1.95 13.15
C LYS A 29 2.71 -2.68 12.28
N ALA A 30 1.44 -2.63 12.66
CA ALA A 30 0.36 -3.22 11.89
C ALA A 30 0.23 -2.57 10.50
N ALA A 31 0.31 -1.23 10.43
CA ALA A 31 0.29 -0.49 9.17
C ALA A 31 1.46 -0.85 8.24
N LEU A 32 2.66 -1.05 8.80
CA LEU A 32 3.83 -1.48 8.03
C LEU A 32 3.70 -2.92 7.52
N ALA A 33 3.15 -3.82 8.35
CA ALA A 33 2.89 -5.20 7.95
C ALA A 33 1.85 -5.27 6.81
N ASP A 34 0.77 -4.48 6.91
CA ASP A 34 -0.21 -4.33 5.84
C ASP A 34 0.44 -3.81 4.56
N TYR A 35 1.20 -2.71 4.66
CA TYR A 35 1.93 -2.12 3.53
C TYR A 35 2.84 -3.15 2.83
N ALA A 36 3.59 -3.94 3.58
CA ALA A 36 4.50 -4.94 3.05
C ALA A 36 3.80 -6.10 2.33
N SER A 37 2.52 -6.37 2.64
CA SER A 37 1.74 -7.42 2.01
C SER A 37 1.16 -7.03 0.63
N ARG A 38 1.15 -5.73 0.32
CA ARG A 38 0.50 -5.22 -0.89
C ARG A 38 1.37 -5.41 -2.12
N VAL A 39 0.75 -5.93 -3.19
CA VAL A 39 1.41 -6.15 -4.48
C VAL A 39 1.26 -4.90 -5.35
N ARG A 40 2.38 -4.19 -5.55
CA ARG A 40 2.42 -2.99 -6.37
C ARG A 40 2.67 -3.35 -7.83
N ARG A 41 1.77 -2.92 -8.71
CA ARG A 41 1.83 -3.26 -10.14
C ARG A 41 2.63 -2.27 -10.98
N PHE A 42 2.90 -1.04 -10.50
CA PHE A 42 3.71 -0.02 -11.20
C PHE A 42 3.41 0.16 -12.71
N GLY A 43 2.15 -0.05 -13.13
CA GLY A 43 1.74 0.03 -14.54
C GLY A 43 1.67 -1.31 -15.29
N ALA A 44 2.00 -2.44 -14.66
CA ALA A 44 1.78 -3.79 -15.19
C ALA A 44 0.29 -4.16 -15.20
N ARG A 45 -0.14 -4.85 -16.26
CA ARG A 45 -1.53 -5.32 -16.39
C ARG A 45 -1.68 -6.72 -15.80
N PRO A 46 -2.88 -7.10 -15.34
CA PRO A 46 -3.13 -8.44 -14.78
C PRO A 46 -2.76 -9.59 -15.72
N GLU A 47 -2.78 -9.39 -17.04
CA GLU A 47 -2.33 -10.39 -18.02
C GLU A 47 -0.82 -10.68 -17.92
N ASP A 48 0.00 -9.68 -17.62
CA ASP A 48 1.45 -9.81 -17.52
C ASP A 48 1.86 -10.72 -16.34
N GLU A 49 1.03 -10.76 -15.30
CA GLU A 49 1.18 -11.59 -14.10
C GLU A 49 0.91 -13.09 -14.40
N LYS A 50 -0.01 -13.38 -15.33
CA LYS A 50 -0.32 -14.76 -15.76
C LYS A 50 0.76 -15.35 -16.67
N VAL A 51 1.38 -14.54 -17.53
CA VAL A 51 2.48 -14.96 -18.41
C VAL A 51 3.72 -15.34 -17.58
N ALA A 52 4.05 -14.57 -16.54
CA ALA A 52 5.18 -14.87 -15.66
C ALA A 52 4.98 -16.17 -14.84
N ARG A 53 3.74 -16.51 -14.47
CA ARG A 53 3.42 -17.74 -13.72
C ARG A 53 3.27 -19.00 -14.58
N GLY A 54 2.99 -18.86 -15.88
CA GLY A 54 2.81 -20.00 -16.80
C GLY A 54 4.06 -20.44 -17.56
N ALA A 55 5.17 -19.73 -17.39
CA ALA A 55 6.46 -20.01 -18.05
C ALA A 55 7.46 -20.77 -17.16
N GLY A 56 6.99 -21.39 -16.07
CA GLY A 56 7.77 -22.20 -15.13
C GLY A 56 7.52 -23.69 -15.26
#